data_AF-A0A7D5M7R8-F1
#
_entry.id   AF-A0A7D5M7R8-F1
#
_cell.length_a   1.000
_cell.length_b   1.000
_cell.length_c   1.000
_cell.angle_alpha   90.00
_cell.angle_beta   90.00
_cell.angle_gamma   90.00
#
_symmetry.space_group_name_H-M   'P 1'
#
loop_
_entity.id
_entity.type
_entity.pdbx_description
1 polymer ?
#
loop_
_entity_poly.entity_id
_entity_poly.type
_entity_poly.pdbx_seq_one_letter_code
_entity_poly.pdbx_strand_id
1 'polypeptide(L)' 'MQSEKCAYCGDLTDLPFQCNYCKDPFCAEHRLPEEHRCVKLSQIRAKRFGERKVIRDGGRNKPNILKRIFRRLRN' A
#
# COMPACT_ATOMS: atom_id res chain seq x y z
N MET A 1 -6.01 -36.11 6.39
CA MET A 1 -5.53 -34.91 5.67
C MET A 1 -6.72 -33.96 5.58
N GLN A 2 -6.66 -32.79 6.19
CA GLN A 2 -7.71 -31.77 6.08
C GLN A 2 -7.40 -30.95 4.83
N SER A 3 -8.13 -31.20 3.75
CA SER A 3 -8.10 -30.36 2.57
C SER A 3 -9.09 -29.21 2.77
N GLU A 4 -8.60 -27.98 2.62
CA GLU A 4 -9.38 -26.76 2.81
C GLU A 4 -9.63 -26.11 1.45
N LYS A 5 -10.75 -25.39 1.35
CA LYS A 5 -11.13 -24.71 0.11
C LYS A 5 -10.53 -23.31 0.06
N CYS A 6 -9.85 -22.98 -1.03
CA CYS A 6 -9.37 -21.62 -1.28
C CYS A 6 -10.55 -20.65 -1.36
N ALA A 7 -10.55 -19.61 -0.53
CA ALA A 7 -11.62 -18.62 -0.49
C ALA A 7 -11.71 -17.74 -1.76
N TYR A 8 -10.69 -17.78 -2.63
CA TYR A 8 -10.65 -17.00 -3.87
C TYR A 8 -11.08 -17.82 -5.11
N CYS A 9 -10.36 -18.88 -5.44
CA CYS A 9 -10.65 -19.70 -6.62
C CYS A 9 -11.58 -20.89 -6.34
N GLY A 10 -11.70 -21.30 -5.08
CA GLY A 10 -12.51 -22.44 -4.69
C GLY A 10 -11.83 -23.80 -4.83
N ASP A 11 -10.54 -23.85 -5.18
CA ASP A 11 -9.77 -25.09 -5.27
C ASP A 11 -9.52 -25.70 -3.89
N LEU A 12 -9.54 -27.03 -3.82
CA LEU A 12 -9.16 -27.76 -2.61
C LEU A 12 -7.64 -27.87 -2.54
N THR A 13 -7.07 -27.49 -1.39
CA THR A 13 -5.63 -27.57 -1.13
C THR A 13 -5.37 -28.36 0.15
N ASP A 14 -4.37 -29.26 0.09
CA ASP A 14 -3.93 -30.03 1.24
C ASP A 14 -3.06 -29.21 2.22
N LEU A 15 -2.51 -28.09 1.73
CA LEU A 15 -1.82 -27.07 2.54
C LEU A 15 -2.49 -25.70 2.34
N PRO A 16 -3.44 -25.31 3.20
CA PRO A 16 -3.99 -23.97 3.18
C PRO A 16 -3.01 -22.94 3.76
N PHE A 17 -2.85 -21.83 3.05
CA PHE A 17 -2.15 -20.64 3.54
C PHE A 17 -3.14 -19.65 4.14
N GLN A 18 -2.93 -19.25 5.38
CA GLN A 18 -3.79 -18.25 6.02
C GLN A 18 -3.27 -16.83 5.80
N CYS A 19 -4.09 -15.94 5.27
CA CYS A 19 -3.71 -14.54 5.08
C CYS A 19 -3.62 -13.80 6.42
N ASN A 20 -2.53 -13.07 6.66
CA ASN A 20 -2.32 -12.31 7.91
C ASN A 20 -3.34 -11.17 8.11
N TYR A 21 -3.96 -10.70 7.04
CA TYR A 21 -4.90 -9.58 7.08
C TYR A 21 -6.35 -10.08 7.21
N CYS A 22 -6.87 -10.78 6.19
CA CYS A 22 -8.26 -11.24 6.18
C CYS A 22 -8.51 -12.50 6.99
N LYS A 23 -7.48 -13.31 7.29
CA LYS A 23 -7.53 -14.56 8.06
C LYS A 23 -8.22 -15.74 7.36
N ASP A 24 -8.53 -15.60 6.07
CA ASP A 24 -9.10 -16.66 5.25
C ASP A 24 -8.01 -17.62 4.69
N PRO A 25 -8.37 -18.88 4.37
CA PRO A 25 -7.48 -19.88 3.77
C PRO A 25 -7.39 -19.74 2.23
N PHE A 26 -6.19 -19.90 1.69
CA PHE A 26 -5.89 -19.82 0.26
C PHE A 26 -4.95 -20.93 -0.21
N CYS A 27 -4.99 -21.25 -1.51
CA CYS A 27 -4.01 -22.15 -2.14
C CYS A 27 -2.67 -21.43 -2.41
N ALA A 28 -1.65 -22.18 -2.85
CA ALA A 28 -0.30 -21.66 -3.06
C ALA A 28 -0.26 -20.48 -4.05
N GLU A 29 -1.12 -20.49 -5.06
CA GLU A 29 -1.25 -19.47 -6.11
C GLU A 29 -1.97 -18.20 -5.65
N HIS A 30 -2.69 -18.25 -4.52
CA HIS A 30 -3.47 -17.12 -3.99
C HIS A 30 -3.05 -16.72 -2.57
N ARG A 31 -1.88 -17.19 -2.12
CA ARG A 31 -1.38 -16.94 -0.76
C ARG A 31 -1.04 -15.47 -0.55
N LEU A 32 -0.65 -14.74 -1.61
CA LEU A 32 -0.29 -13.34 -1.48
C LEU A 32 -1.55 -12.46 -1.43
N PRO A 33 -1.54 -11.41 -0.59
CA PRO A 33 -2.64 -10.44 -0.51
C PRO A 33 -3.04 -9.79 -1.84
N GLU A 34 -2.10 -9.68 -2.78
CA GLU A 34 -2.34 -9.08 -4.11
C GLU A 34 -3.05 -10.05 -5.06
N GLU A 35 -2.80 -11.35 -4.94
CA GLU A 35 -3.37 -12.40 -5.78
C GLU A 35 -4.86 -12.61 -5.47
N HIS A 36 -5.24 -12.63 -4.19
CA HIS A 36 -6.65 -12.77 -3.79
C HIS A 36 -7.39 -11.44 -3.58
N ARG A 37 -6.80 -10.31 -4.01
CA ARG A 37 -7.38 -8.96 -3.85
C ARG A 37 -7.87 -8.66 -2.43
N CYS A 38 -6.99 -8.85 -1.44
CA CYS A 38 -7.33 -8.73 -0.04
C CYS A 38 -7.98 -7.38 0.32
N VAL A 39 -9.24 -7.42 0.77
CA VAL A 39 -10.03 -6.22 1.11
C VAL A 39 -9.34 -5.36 2.19
N LYS A 40 -8.77 -6.01 3.21
CA LYS A 40 -8.08 -5.32 4.30
C LYS A 40 -6.76 -4.68 3.87
N LEU A 41 -6.08 -5.24 2.85
CA LEU A 41 -4.85 -4.64 2.32
C LEU A 41 -5.13 -3.26 1.71
N SER A 42 -6.22 -3.15 0.95
CA SER A 42 -6.65 -1.88 0.35
C SER A 42 -6.96 -0.82 1.40
N GLN A 43 -7.64 -1.19 2.48
CA GLN A 43 -7.93 -0.28 3.59
C GLN A 43 -6.65 0.18 4.31
N ILE A 44 -5.71 -0.72 4.57
CA ILE A 44 -4.42 -0.39 5.22
C ILE A 44 -3.60 0.56 4.32
N ARG A 45 -3.55 0.29 3.00
CA ARG A 45 -2.87 1.18 2.06
C ARG A 45 -3.50 2.58 2.08
N ALA A 46 -4.83 2.67 1.99
CA ALA A 46 -5.56 3.94 2.02
C ALA A 46 -5.27 4.74 3.31
N LYS A 47 -5.32 4.11 4.49
CA LYS A 47 -5.00 4.77 5.76
C LYS A 47 -3.56 5.29 5.80
N ARG A 48 -2.60 4.49 5.33
CA ARG A 48 -1.18 4.87 5.30
C ARG A 48 -0.87 6.02 4.36
N PHE A 49 -1.69 6.28 3.34
CA PHE A 49 -1.55 7.46 2.47
C PHE A 49 -2.02 8.75 3.14
N GLY A 50 -3.02 8.67 4.02
CA GLY A 50 -3.48 9.83 4.80
C GLY A 50 -2.57 10.16 5.99
N GLU A 51 -1.99 9.14 6.63
CA GLU A 51 -1.22 9.31 7.87
C GLU A 51 0.25 9.67 7.66
N ARG A 52 0.90 9.12 6.61
CA ARG A 52 2.27 9.52 6.29
C ARG A 52 2.22 10.73 5.39
N LYS A 53 2.75 11.87 5.87
CA LYS A 53 3.27 12.93 4.98
C LYS A 53 4.27 12.27 4.03
N VAL A 54 3.81 11.87 2.85
CA VAL A 54 4.70 11.48 1.77
C VAL A 54 5.38 12.77 1.36
N ILE A 55 6.54 13.05 1.97
CA ILE A 55 7.46 14.06 1.45
C ILE A 55 7.89 13.50 0.10
N ARG A 56 7.18 13.90 -0.96
CA ARG A 56 7.68 13.74 -2.32
C ARG A 56 8.83 14.73 -2.39
N ASP A 57 10.05 14.27 -2.18
CA ASP A 57 11.27 14.99 -2.53
C ASP A 57 11.34 15.13 -4.06
N GLY A 58 10.40 15.90 -4.62
CA GLY A 58 10.48 16.42 -5.97
C GLY A 58 11.65 17.40 -6.00
N GLY A 59 12.64 17.09 -6.83
CA GLY A 59 13.90 17.83 -6.97
C GLY A 59 13.76 19.34 -6.84
N ARG A 60 14.64 19.92 -6.01
CA ARG A 60 14.73 21.36 -5.74
C ARG A 60 15.14 22.11 -6.99
N ASN A 61 14.19 22.78 -7.64
CA ASN A 61 14.48 23.99 -8.39
C ASN A 61 13.25 24.90 -8.47
N LYS A 62 12.79 25.40 -7.31
CA LYS A 62 11.81 26.48 -7.25
C LYS A 62 12.53 27.75 -6.79
N PRO A 63 12.87 28.69 -7.69
CA PRO A 63 13.46 29.95 -7.26
C PRO A 63 12.43 30.70 -6.41
N ASN A 64 12.85 31.12 -5.22
CA ASN A 64 12.05 31.96 -4.34
C ASN A 64 11.86 33.33 -4.98
N ILE A 65 10.81 33.47 -5.79
CA ILE A 65 10.42 34.73 -6.46
C ILE A 65 10.22 35.87 -5.45
N LEU A 66 9.79 35.53 -4.23
CA LEU A 66 9.58 36.45 -3.11
C LEU A 66 10.88 36.99 -2.46
N LYS A 67 12.04 36.35 -2.66
CA LYS A 67 13.33 36.84 -2.11
C LYS A 67 14.03 37.90 -2.97
N ARG A 68 13.58 38.13 -4.22
CA ARG A 68 14.20 39.14 -5.10
C ARG A 68 13.74 40.58 -4.81
N ILE A 69 12.58 40.77 -4.20
CA ILE A 69 12.01 42.11 -3.97
C ILE A 69 12.67 42.81 -2.78
N PHE A 70 13.02 42.08 -1.70
CA PHE A 70 13.56 42.69 -0.49
C PHE A 70 15.05 43.08 -0.52
N ARG A 71 15.77 42.86 -1.62
CA ARG A 71 17.20 43.24 -1.72
C ARG A 71 17.45 44.59 -2.42
N ARG A 72 16.40 45.31 -2.82
CA ARG A 72 16.50 46.59 -3.56
C ARG A 72 16.14 47.85 -2.77
N LEU A 73 15.86 47.74 -1.47
CA LEU A 73 15.48 48.86 -0.59
C LEU A 73 16.54 49.16 0.50
N ARG A 74 17.82 49.00 0.15
CA ARG A 74 18.93 49.52 0.95
C ARG A 74 20.00 50.11 0.03
N ASN A 75 19.70 51.28 -0.52
CA ASN A 75 20.56 52.47 -0.48
C ASN A 75 19.72 53.69 -0.90
#